data_AF-A0A8J7MAU9-F1
#
_entry.id   AF-A0A8J7MAU9-F1
#
_cell.length_a   1.000
_cell.length_b   1.000
_cell.length_c   1.000
_cell.angle_alpha   90.00
_cell.angle_beta   90.00
_cell.angle_gamma   90.00
#
_symmetry.space_group_name_H-M   'P 1'
#
loop_
_entity.id
_entity.type
_entity.pdbx_description
1 polymer ?
#
loop_
_entity_poly.entity_id
_entity_poly.type
_entity_poly.pdbx_seq_one_letter_code
_entity_poly.pdbx_strand_id
1 'polypeptide(L)'
;MDAIEAAKLMGKNLESRELNLISSWLRQEESAFRVSFLIDAIGHTAIWRLATSTINDRREALEIYKLGLDRIHSAHSQLTMKWVKFGVTKLGPRRAIAEIAKRMDSQPYVVDMALYWLPSLIGGDRSGCDMMKQLQAAASEAGIIRPVRSEKQADGSVLFRDRYEN
;
A
#
# COMPACT_ATOMS: atom_id res chain seq x y z
N MET A 1 -15.99 21.21 -10.99
CA MET A 1 -16.25 19.89 -10.40
C MET A 1 -16.48 20.10 -8.92
N ASP A 2 -17.43 19.38 -8.35
CA ASP A 2 -17.67 19.36 -6.90
C ASP A 2 -17.44 17.97 -6.30
N ALA A 3 -17.54 17.87 -4.98
CA ALA A 3 -17.34 16.62 -4.26
C ALA A 3 -18.31 15.50 -4.65
N ILE A 4 -19.55 15.84 -4.99
CA ILE A 4 -20.59 14.89 -5.36
C ILE A 4 -20.30 14.33 -6.75
N GLU A 5 -19.93 15.18 -7.69
CA GLU A 5 -19.51 14.81 -9.04
C GLU A 5 -18.25 13.93 -8.99
N ALA A 6 -17.24 14.31 -8.20
CA ALA A 6 -16.02 13.53 -8.02
C ALA A 6 -16.32 12.15 -7.41
N ALA A 7 -17.14 12.08 -6.37
CA ALA A 7 -17.53 10.81 -5.75
C ALA A 7 -18.29 9.89 -6.72
N LYS A 8 -19.19 10.45 -7.54
CA LYS A 8 -19.90 9.70 -8.59
C LYS A 8 -18.95 9.13 -9.65
N LEU A 9 -17.91 9.86 -10.01
CA LEU A 9 -16.87 9.37 -10.92
C LEU A 9 -16.06 8.25 -10.26
N MET A 10 -15.66 8.41 -9.00
CA MET A 10 -14.89 7.39 -8.26
C MET A 10 -15.62 6.05 -8.11
N GLY A 11 -16.96 6.06 -8.16
CA GLY A 11 -17.79 4.85 -8.17
C GLY A 11 -17.75 4.02 -9.46
N LYS A 12 -17.05 4.49 -10.51
CA LYS A 12 -16.91 3.82 -11.80
C LYS A 12 -15.48 3.31 -12.02
N ASN A 13 -15.27 2.51 -13.06
CA ASN A 13 -13.93 2.22 -13.57
C ASN A 13 -13.36 3.50 -14.19
N LEU A 14 -12.53 4.21 -13.43
CA LEU A 14 -11.99 5.51 -13.84
C LEU A 14 -10.99 5.40 -14.98
N GLU A 15 -11.24 6.16 -16.04
CA GLU A 15 -10.27 6.40 -17.09
C GLU A 15 -9.21 7.44 -16.66
N SER A 16 -8.08 7.47 -17.37
CA SER A 16 -6.99 8.42 -17.09
C SER A 16 -7.44 9.89 -17.16
N ARG A 17 -8.41 10.22 -18.02
CA ARG A 17 -8.97 11.57 -18.12
C ARG A 17 -9.72 11.98 -16.85
N GLU A 18 -10.54 11.09 -16.31
CA GLU A 18 -11.33 11.34 -15.10
C GLU A 18 -10.42 11.46 -13.88
N LEU A 19 -9.40 10.60 -13.76
CA LEU A 19 -8.38 10.72 -12.72
C LEU A 19 -7.67 12.07 -12.74
N ASN A 20 -7.29 12.56 -13.94
CA ASN A 20 -6.62 13.85 -14.08
C ASN A 20 -7.53 15.01 -13.71
N LEU A 21 -8.81 14.94 -14.07
CA LEU A 21 -9.80 15.94 -13.68
C LEU A 21 -9.95 15.99 -12.16
N ILE A 22 -10.17 14.84 -11.51
CA ILE A 22 -10.35 14.75 -10.06
C ILE A 22 -9.07 15.23 -9.35
N SER A 23 -7.89 14.82 -9.84
CA SER A 23 -6.61 15.22 -9.26
C SER A 23 -6.38 16.74 -9.36
N SER A 24 -6.75 17.35 -10.49
CA SER A 24 -6.59 18.79 -10.70
C SER A 24 -7.52 19.59 -9.80
N TRP A 25 -8.75 19.11 -9.60
CA TRP A 25 -9.70 19.69 -8.68
C TRP A 25 -9.22 19.55 -7.23
N LEU A 26 -8.89 18.35 -6.77
CA LEU A 26 -8.41 18.10 -5.39
C LEU A 26 -7.16 18.91 -5.00
N ARG A 27 -6.29 19.23 -5.96
CA ARG A 27 -5.10 20.08 -5.71
C ARG A 27 -5.46 21.53 -5.35
N GLN A 28 -6.66 22.00 -5.72
CA GLN A 28 -7.17 23.34 -5.41
C GLN A 28 -7.85 23.39 -4.04
N GLU A 29 -8.25 22.23 -3.52
CA GLU A 29 -8.94 22.11 -2.23
C GLU A 29 -7.96 22.17 -1.04
N GLU A 30 -8.48 22.51 0.14
CA GLU A 30 -7.70 22.51 1.37
C GLU A 30 -7.18 21.11 1.72
N SER A 31 -6.05 21.07 2.42
CA SER A 31 -5.35 19.85 2.83
C SER A 31 -6.28 18.87 3.58
N ALA A 32 -7.02 19.37 4.58
CA ALA A 32 -7.92 18.55 5.39
C ALA A 32 -9.03 17.90 4.56
N PHE A 33 -9.65 18.67 3.66
CA PHE A 33 -10.67 18.16 2.76
C PHE A 33 -10.11 17.11 1.81
N ARG A 34 -8.96 17.41 1.18
CA ARG A 34 -8.29 16.52 0.23
C ARG A 34 -7.93 15.17 0.86
N VAL A 35 -7.37 15.21 2.06
CA VAL A 35 -7.03 14.01 2.83
C VAL A 35 -8.30 13.21 3.15
N SER A 36 -9.34 13.86 3.70
CA SER A 36 -10.63 13.23 4.01
C SER A 36 -11.24 12.54 2.77
N PHE A 37 -11.33 13.25 1.65
CA PHE A 37 -11.88 12.73 0.41
C PHE A 37 -11.13 11.47 -0.06
N LEU A 38 -9.80 11.47 0.01
CA LEU A 38 -8.99 10.32 -0.41
C LEU A 38 -9.15 9.13 0.53
N ILE A 39 -9.33 9.37 1.83
CA ILE A 39 -9.58 8.33 2.83
C ILE A 39 -10.97 7.73 2.66
N ASP A 40 -11.99 8.53 2.37
CA ASP A 40 -13.35 8.02 2.17
C ASP A 40 -13.43 7.13 0.93
N ALA A 41 -12.60 7.41 -0.07
CA ALA A 41 -12.51 6.63 -1.30
C ALA A 41 -11.50 5.46 -1.26
N ILE A 42 -10.93 5.14 -0.09
CA ILE A 42 -9.80 4.20 0.05
C ILE A 42 -10.10 2.76 -0.38
N GLY A 43 -11.39 2.39 -0.42
CA GLY A 43 -11.87 1.10 -0.94
C GLY A 43 -11.81 0.97 -2.47
N HIS A 44 -11.62 2.08 -3.20
CA HIS A 44 -11.56 2.06 -4.66
C HIS A 44 -10.14 1.81 -5.16
N THR A 45 -9.96 0.83 -6.04
CA THR A 45 -8.64 0.41 -6.53
C THR A 45 -7.87 1.49 -7.30
N ALA A 46 -8.53 2.56 -7.75
CA ALA A 46 -7.94 3.70 -8.42
C ALA A 46 -7.41 4.78 -7.44
N ILE A 47 -7.78 4.70 -6.15
CA ILE A 47 -7.48 5.73 -5.16
C ILE A 47 -5.99 5.97 -4.95
N TRP A 48 -5.18 4.91 -5.00
CA TRP A 48 -3.73 5.04 -4.84
C TRP A 48 -3.10 5.84 -5.98
N ARG A 49 -3.61 5.71 -7.23
CA ARG A 49 -3.14 6.52 -8.37
C ARG A 49 -3.46 7.98 -8.14
N LEU A 50 -4.70 8.25 -7.72
CA LEU A 50 -5.17 9.60 -7.43
C LEU A 50 -4.40 10.23 -6.25
N ALA A 51 -4.18 9.50 -5.16
CA ALA A 51 -3.38 9.97 -4.04
C ALA A 51 -1.92 10.22 -4.46
N THR A 52 -1.34 9.33 -5.28
CA THR A 52 0.01 9.52 -5.81
C THR A 52 0.12 10.76 -6.69
N SER A 53 -0.88 11.07 -7.51
CA SER A 53 -0.85 12.26 -8.36
C SER A 53 -1.18 13.55 -7.61
N THR A 54 -1.99 13.49 -6.57
CA THR A 54 -2.55 14.69 -5.92
C THR A 54 -1.70 15.18 -4.74
N ILE A 55 -1.06 14.25 -4.01
CA ILE A 55 -0.41 14.57 -2.75
C ILE A 55 1.07 14.87 -2.95
N ASN A 56 1.45 16.11 -2.65
CA ASN A 56 2.86 16.57 -2.65
C ASN A 56 3.36 16.89 -1.24
N ASP A 57 2.46 17.15 -0.29
CA ASP A 57 2.83 17.40 1.09
C ASP A 57 3.14 16.08 1.82
N ARG A 58 4.22 16.10 2.61
CA ARG A 58 4.72 14.90 3.29
C ARG A 58 3.87 14.51 4.50
N ARG A 59 3.21 15.46 5.16
CA ARG A 59 2.31 15.19 6.30
C ARG A 59 1.02 14.55 5.79
N GLU A 60 0.44 15.09 4.72
CA GLU A 60 -0.72 14.49 4.02
C GLU A 60 -0.41 13.06 3.58
N ALA A 61 0.74 12.84 2.95
CA ALA A 61 1.15 11.51 2.51
C ALA A 61 1.28 10.52 3.68
N LEU A 62 1.76 10.98 4.84
CA LEU A 62 1.91 10.12 6.00
C LEU A 62 0.54 9.74 6.58
N GLU A 63 -0.37 10.70 6.68
CA GLU A 63 -1.72 10.46 7.20
C GLU A 63 -2.50 9.48 6.31
N ILE A 64 -2.49 9.71 4.99
CA ILE A 64 -3.11 8.82 4.00
C ILE A 64 -2.47 7.43 4.06
N TYR A 65 -1.14 7.34 4.21
CA TYR A 65 -0.46 6.05 4.27
C TYR A 65 -0.86 5.26 5.53
N LYS A 66 -0.90 5.90 6.70
CA LYS A 66 -1.30 5.24 7.96
C LYS A 66 -2.72 4.69 7.86
N LEU A 67 -3.66 5.51 7.39
CA LEU A 67 -5.05 5.10 7.23
C LEU A 67 -5.23 4.04 6.14
N GLY A 68 -4.45 4.13 5.05
CA GLY A 68 -4.38 3.11 4.01
C GLY A 68 -3.96 1.75 4.53
N LEU A 69 -2.93 1.70 5.36
CA LEU A 69 -2.51 0.47 6.03
C LEU A 69 -3.58 -0.04 7.00
N ASP A 70 -4.19 0.84 7.79
CA ASP A 70 -5.19 0.44 8.79
C ASP A 70 -6.44 -0.14 8.13
N ARG A 71 -6.79 0.31 6.93
CA ARG A 71 -7.95 -0.15 6.14
C ARG A 71 -7.74 -1.50 5.43
N ILE A 72 -6.56 -2.10 5.52
CA ILE A 72 -6.31 -3.44 5.00
C ILE A 72 -6.98 -4.42 5.97
N HIS A 73 -8.20 -4.85 5.67
CA HIS A 73 -8.99 -5.72 6.55
C HIS A 73 -9.14 -7.15 6.01
N SER A 74 -8.72 -7.39 4.77
CA SER A 74 -8.74 -8.69 4.12
C SER A 74 -7.40 -8.97 3.43
N ALA A 75 -7.07 -10.25 3.26
CA ALA A 75 -5.80 -10.71 2.69
C ALA A 75 -5.65 -10.45 1.18
N HIS A 76 -6.07 -9.28 0.69
CA HIS A 76 -5.85 -8.85 -0.68
C HIS A 76 -4.44 -8.27 -0.82
N SER A 77 -3.49 -9.15 -1.15
CA SER A 77 -2.09 -8.83 -1.41
C SER A 77 -1.89 -7.61 -2.32
N GLN A 78 -2.76 -7.43 -3.31
CA GLN A 78 -2.75 -6.32 -4.27
C GLN A 78 -3.05 -4.96 -3.64
N LEU A 79 -3.92 -4.89 -2.62
CA LEU A 79 -4.19 -3.63 -1.92
C LEU A 79 -3.01 -3.25 -1.03
N THR A 80 -2.43 -4.23 -0.32
CA THR A 80 -1.20 -4.03 0.45
C THR A 80 -0.06 -3.54 -0.43
N MET A 81 0.17 -4.18 -1.58
CA MET A 81 1.18 -3.75 -2.55
C MET A 81 1.02 -2.27 -2.94
N LYS A 82 -0.21 -1.84 -3.26
CA LYS A 82 -0.50 -0.46 -3.67
C LYS A 82 -0.17 0.54 -2.57
N TRP A 83 -0.54 0.24 -1.32
CA TRP A 83 -0.22 1.12 -0.19
C TRP A 83 1.27 1.14 0.15
N VAL A 84 1.94 -0.01 0.14
CA VAL A 84 3.40 -0.06 0.32
C VAL A 84 4.10 0.75 -0.76
N LYS A 85 3.70 0.61 -2.03
CA LYS A 85 4.24 1.39 -3.14
C LYS A 85 4.02 2.89 -2.95
N PHE A 86 2.82 3.30 -2.52
CA PHE A 86 2.52 4.70 -2.20
C PHE A 86 3.44 5.22 -1.09
N GLY A 87 3.55 4.50 0.03
CA GLY A 87 4.40 4.89 1.15
C GLY A 87 5.87 5.01 0.76
N VAL A 88 6.42 4.03 0.05
CA VAL A 88 7.80 4.06 -0.43
C VAL A 88 8.04 5.26 -1.38
N THR A 89 7.10 5.50 -2.31
CA THR A 89 7.22 6.57 -3.30
C THR A 89 7.09 7.97 -2.69
N LYS A 90 6.18 8.16 -1.73
CA LYS A 90 5.86 9.49 -1.17
C LYS A 90 6.62 9.83 0.10
N LEU A 91 6.96 8.83 0.91
CA LEU A 91 7.61 9.03 2.21
C LEU A 91 9.08 8.60 2.22
N GLY A 92 9.48 7.78 1.25
CA GLY A 92 10.75 7.08 1.19
C GLY A 92 10.71 5.72 1.92
N PRO A 93 11.56 4.76 1.52
CA PRO A 93 11.61 3.41 2.10
C PRO A 93 11.64 3.38 3.62
N ARG A 94 12.53 4.17 4.22
CA ARG A 94 12.76 4.18 5.68
C ARG A 94 11.50 4.49 6.48
N ARG A 95 10.76 5.53 6.07
CA ARG A 95 9.53 5.93 6.77
C ARG A 95 8.39 4.95 6.52
N ALA A 96 8.29 4.44 5.30
CA ALA A 96 7.31 3.41 4.98
C ALA A 96 7.49 2.16 5.85
N ILE A 97 8.72 1.64 5.91
CA ILE A 97 9.09 0.48 6.73
C ILE A 97 8.84 0.74 8.22
N ALA A 98 9.19 1.92 8.72
CA ALA A 98 8.95 2.26 10.13
C ALA A 98 7.46 2.25 10.51
N GLU A 99 6.56 2.72 9.64
CA GLU A 99 5.12 2.63 9.90
C GLU A 99 4.60 1.19 9.76
N ILE A 100 5.14 0.38 8.84
CA ILE A 100 4.79 -1.05 8.76
C ILE A 100 5.21 -1.77 10.05
N ALA A 101 6.42 -1.51 10.55
CA ALA A 101 6.94 -2.15 11.77
C ALA A 101 6.06 -1.91 13.00
N LYS A 102 5.44 -0.73 13.11
CA LYS A 102 4.49 -0.41 14.20
C LYS A 102 3.26 -1.31 14.25
N ARG A 103 3.01 -2.10 13.20
CA ARG A 103 1.83 -2.96 13.06
C ARG A 103 2.12 -4.43 13.37
N MET A 104 3.33 -4.77 13.81
CA MET A 104 3.70 -6.15 14.14
C MET A 104 2.73 -6.80 15.13
N ASP A 105 2.33 -6.07 16.17
CA ASP A 105 1.46 -6.61 17.22
C ASP A 105 -0.04 -6.53 16.85
N SER A 106 -0.45 -5.45 16.17
CA SER A 106 -1.87 -5.17 15.92
C SER A 106 -2.40 -5.73 14.60
N GLN A 107 -1.56 -5.82 13.56
CA GLN A 107 -1.94 -6.25 12.20
C GLN A 107 -0.80 -7.07 11.54
N PRO A 108 -0.43 -8.23 12.11
CA PRO A 108 0.71 -9.02 11.63
C PRO A 108 0.60 -9.44 10.16
N TYR A 109 -0.61 -9.66 9.65
CA TYR A 109 -0.85 -10.00 8.24
C TYR A 109 -0.44 -8.89 7.26
N VAL A 110 -0.57 -7.61 7.66
CA VAL A 110 -0.11 -6.46 6.86
C VAL A 110 1.41 -6.48 6.78
N VAL A 111 2.08 -6.80 7.88
CA VAL A 111 3.55 -6.88 7.95
C VAL A 111 4.08 -8.00 7.07
N ASP A 112 3.51 -9.21 7.16
CA ASP A 112 3.88 -10.35 6.30
C ASP A 112 3.70 -10.02 4.80
N MET A 113 2.56 -9.43 4.42
CA MET A 113 2.31 -9.00 3.04
C MET A 113 3.24 -7.88 2.58
N ALA A 114 3.50 -6.90 3.44
CA ALA A 114 4.37 -5.79 3.10
C ALA A 114 5.81 -6.27 2.89
N LEU A 115 6.31 -7.15 3.76
CA LEU A 115 7.63 -7.77 3.62
C LEU A 115 7.78 -8.57 2.33
N TYR A 116 6.69 -9.16 1.84
CA TYR A 116 6.70 -9.82 0.53
C TYR A 116 6.89 -8.83 -0.63
N TRP A 117 6.26 -7.64 -0.59
CA TRP A 117 6.35 -6.65 -1.68
C TRP A 117 7.53 -5.68 -1.56
N LEU A 118 8.00 -5.39 -0.35
CA LEU A 118 9.05 -4.39 -0.08
C LEU A 118 10.34 -4.58 -0.93
N PRO A 119 10.87 -5.80 -1.15
CA PRO A 119 12.09 -5.98 -1.94
C PRO A 119 12.00 -5.40 -3.35
N SER A 120 10.85 -5.52 -4.02
CA SER A 120 10.66 -4.98 -5.38
C SER A 120 10.38 -3.48 -5.41
N LEU A 121 10.02 -2.89 -4.27
CA LEU A 121 9.60 -1.49 -4.16
C LEU A 121 10.69 -0.55 -3.60
N ILE A 122 11.58 -1.06 -2.74
CA ILE A 122 12.67 -0.26 -2.14
C ILE A 122 13.72 0.13 -3.18
N GLY A 123 13.91 -0.70 -4.21
CA GLY A 123 14.95 -0.48 -5.23
C GLY A 123 16.36 -0.54 -4.63
N GLY A 124 17.26 0.30 -5.14
CA GLY A 124 18.67 0.34 -4.72
C GLY A 124 18.97 1.13 -3.43
N ASP A 125 17.96 1.54 -2.65
CA ASP A 125 18.18 2.24 -1.37
C ASP A 125 18.75 1.27 -0.32
N ARG A 126 20.08 1.33 -0.13
CA ARG A 126 20.79 0.48 0.84
C ARG A 126 20.24 0.60 2.25
N SER A 127 19.91 1.82 2.69
CA SER A 127 19.38 2.03 4.05
C SER A 127 17.97 1.44 4.19
N GLY A 128 17.14 1.57 3.15
CA GLY A 128 15.85 0.89 3.08
C GLY A 128 15.98 -0.62 3.14
N CYS A 129 16.92 -1.20 2.39
CA CYS A 129 17.19 -2.64 2.39
C CYS A 129 17.63 -3.15 3.76
N ASP A 130 18.51 -2.43 4.46
CA ASP A 130 18.97 -2.83 5.79
C ASP A 130 17.83 -2.77 6.82
N MET A 131 16.99 -1.72 6.79
CA MET A 131 15.80 -1.65 7.64
C MET A 131 14.77 -2.74 7.33
N MET A 132 14.59 -3.10 6.06
CA MET A 132 13.71 -4.20 5.67
C MET A 132 14.21 -5.54 6.22
N LYS A 133 15.51 -5.81 6.13
CA LYS A 133 16.11 -7.04 6.69
C LYS A 133 15.93 -7.13 8.20
N GLN A 134 16.08 -6.01 8.91
CA GLN A 134 15.82 -5.94 10.34
C GLN A 134 14.35 -6.25 10.67
N LEU A 135 13.41 -5.64 9.94
CA LEU A 135 11.98 -5.93 10.09
C LEU A 135 11.67 -7.40 9.77
N GLN A 136 12.31 -7.96 8.73
CA GLN A 136 12.13 -9.37 8.36
C GLN A 136 12.61 -10.31 9.45
N ALA A 137 13.77 -10.04 10.07
CA ALA A 137 14.27 -10.84 11.19
C ALA A 137 13.31 -10.78 12.38
N ALA A 138 12.88 -9.57 12.78
CA ALA A 138 11.96 -9.38 13.89
C ALA A 138 10.59 -10.05 13.64
N ALA A 139 10.06 -9.94 12.42
CA ALA A 139 8.80 -10.60 12.04
C ALA A 139 8.93 -12.13 11.97
N SER A 140 10.11 -12.65 11.61
CA SER A 140 10.39 -14.08 11.64
C SER A 140 10.45 -14.61 13.08
N GLU A 141 11.15 -13.92 13.98
CA GLU A 141 11.22 -14.26 15.40
C GLU A 141 9.85 -14.24 16.08
N ALA A 142 8.99 -13.30 15.68
CA ALA A 142 7.61 -13.19 16.15
C ALA A 142 6.64 -14.21 15.50
N GLY A 143 7.10 -15.04 14.55
CA GLY A 143 6.24 -16.02 13.86
C GLY A 143 5.19 -15.40 12.93
N ILE A 144 5.39 -14.15 12.49
CA ILE A 144 4.47 -13.41 11.63
C ILE A 144 4.58 -13.86 10.16
N ILE A 145 5.80 -14.18 9.72
CA ILE A 145 6.08 -14.54 8.34
C ILE A 145 5.57 -15.96 8.07
N ARG A 146 4.55 -16.09 7.22
CA ARG A 146 4.04 -17.41 6.81
C ARG A 146 5.11 -18.22 6.05
N PRO A 147 5.06 -19.55 6.02
CA PRO A 147 5.94 -20.34 5.17
C PRO A 147 5.56 -20.21 3.69
N VAL A 148 6.50 -20.53 2.79
CA VAL A 148 6.22 -20.64 1.34
C VAL A 148 5.29 -21.84 1.10
N ARG A 149 4.28 -21.69 0.24
CA ARG A 149 3.43 -22.80 -0.19
C ARG A 149 4.07 -23.47 -1.41
N SER A 150 4.49 -24.71 -1.24
CA SER A 150 4.94 -25.57 -2.34
C SER A 150 3.99 -26.75 -2.48
N GLU A 151 3.50 -26.99 -3.69
CA GLU A 151 2.68 -28.15 -4.03
C GLU A 151 3.53 -29.11 -4.86
N LYS A 152 3.59 -30.39 -4.47
CA LYS A 152 4.25 -31.42 -5.28
C LYS A 152 3.26 -31.95 -6.30
N GLN A 153 3.61 -31.87 -7.57
CA GLN A 153 2.84 -32.48 -8.64
C GLN A 153 3.05 -34.00 -8.66
N ALA A 154 2.18 -34.72 -9.38
CA ALA A 154 2.22 -36.18 -9.50
C ALA A 154 3.51 -36.71 -10.16
N ASP A 155 4.21 -35.87 -10.93
CA ASP A 155 5.50 -36.17 -11.56
C ASP A 155 6.72 -35.91 -10.64
N GLY A 156 6.48 -35.50 -9.40
CA GLY A 156 7.51 -35.18 -8.42
C GLY A 156 8.08 -33.75 -8.54
N SER A 157 7.64 -32.96 -9.52
CA SER A 157 8.01 -31.55 -9.63
C SER A 157 7.40 -30.71 -8.49
N VAL A 158 8.13 -29.69 -8.05
CA VAL A 158 7.66 -28.75 -7.04
C VAL A 158 7.10 -27.53 -7.74
N LEU A 159 5.78 -27.35 -7.66
CA LEU A 159 5.15 -26.10 -8.05
C LEU A 159 5.23 -25.13 -6.87
N PHE A 160 6.03 -24.09 -7.04
CA PHE A 160 5.99 -22.95 -6.13
C PHE A 160 4.73 -22.16 -6.43
N ARG A 161 3.83 -22.06 -5.46
CA ARG A 161 2.75 -21.07 -5.49
C ARG A 161 3.21 -19.87 -4.72
N ASP A 162 3.01 -18.70 -5.29
CA ASP A 162 3.28 -17.51 -4.54
C ASP A 162 2.39 -17.47 -3.29
N ARG A 163 2.94 -17.03 -2.17
CA ARG A 163 2.26 -17.04 -0.85
C ARG A 163 0.97 -16.22 -0.86
N TYR A 164 0.82 -15.38 -1.88
CA TYR A 164 -0.20 -14.35 -2.05
C TYR A 164 -0.85 -14.31 -3.44
N GLU A 165 -0.56 -15.31 -4.28
CA GLU A 165 -1.30 -15.53 -5.52
C GLU A 165 -2.69 -16.09 -5.20
N ASN A 166 -3.72 -15.43 -5.73
CA ASN A 166 -5.02 -16.04 -5.99
C ASN A 166 -5.02 -16.51 -7.45
#